data_AF-Q4D2W6-F1
#
_entry.id   AF-Q4D2W6-F1
#
_cell.length_a   1.000
_cell.length_b   1.000
_cell.length_c   1.000
_cell.angle_alpha   90.00
_cell.angle_beta   90.00
_cell.angle_gamma   90.00
#
_symmetry.space_group_name_H-M   'P 1'
#
loop_
_entity.id
_entity.type
_entity.pdbx_description
1 polymer ?
#
loop_
_entity_poly.entity_id
_entity_poly.type
_entity_poly.pdbx_seq_one_letter_code
_entity_poly.pdbx_strand_id
1 'polypeptide(L)'
;MNEIITRFFSCSPHCKPEVLGRILHDVENLCNTFHFYCRDATWGVTQQEKLCIYGGLPITIKKSNSDHTSLTPDSREQAPPHRYVLPLQIWLTHLYPIEFPLVFFLSAERGCRIAGNHKYVDATGRCHTPELAAWHPVSSSLCDVFKKLGQLLSAEGLIPLCFGEEGVSSPSKGHATAVSQRLCHGLENGDDDKQTDEHERCVVCFSPKETVLVPCGHYCLCDACATNVTHCPLFRGSVKFRQRVFS
;
A
#
# COMPACT_ATOMS: atom_id res chain seq x y z
N MET A 1 7.21 20.09 8.41
CA MET A 1 6.17 19.87 7.39
C MET A 1 5.67 21.20 6.84
N ASN A 2 5.10 22.07 7.69
CA ASN A 2 4.56 23.36 7.27
C ASN A 2 5.56 24.22 6.51
N GLU A 3 6.82 24.29 6.94
CA GLU A 3 7.87 25.02 6.20
C GLU A 3 8.05 24.53 4.74
N ILE A 4 8.00 23.22 4.50
CA ILE A 4 8.12 22.62 3.17
C ILE A 4 6.92 23.04 2.31
N ILE A 5 5.70 22.88 2.85
CA ILE A 5 4.46 23.21 2.16
C ILE A 5 4.41 24.71 1.85
N THR A 6 4.64 25.56 2.85
CA THR A 6 4.67 27.02 2.70
C THR A 6 5.69 27.46 1.67
N ARG A 7 6.92 26.92 1.72
CA ARG A 7 7.95 27.22 0.72
C ARG A 7 7.49 26.80 -0.67
N PHE A 8 7.03 25.57 -0.84
CA PHE A 8 6.62 25.03 -2.14
C PHE A 8 5.50 25.87 -2.77
N PHE A 9 4.47 26.23 -2.00
CA PHE A 9 3.33 26.99 -2.50
C PHE A 9 3.57 28.51 -2.59
N SER A 10 4.60 29.06 -1.93
CA SER A 10 4.94 30.49 -2.02
C SER A 10 5.28 30.96 -3.43
N CYS A 11 5.74 30.05 -4.30
CA CYS A 11 6.03 30.33 -5.70
C CYS A 11 4.79 30.40 -6.60
N SER A 12 3.60 30.04 -6.08
CA SER A 12 2.39 29.96 -6.89
C SER A 12 1.72 31.33 -7.03
N PRO A 13 1.39 31.77 -8.27
CA PRO A 13 0.75 33.07 -8.50
C PRO A 13 -0.66 33.17 -7.92
N HIS A 14 -1.27 32.04 -7.56
CA HIS A 14 -2.62 31.97 -6.98
C HIS A 14 -2.61 31.78 -5.46
N CYS A 15 -1.44 31.77 -4.83
CA CYS A 15 -1.30 31.53 -3.40
C CYS A 15 -1.66 32.77 -2.59
N LYS A 16 -2.97 32.97 -2.38
CA LYS A 16 -3.47 33.93 -1.37
C LYS A 16 -3.32 33.32 0.03
N PRO A 17 -3.15 34.13 1.09
CA PRO A 17 -3.03 33.63 2.47
C PRO A 17 -4.13 32.66 2.88
N GLU A 18 -5.38 32.91 2.44
CA GLU A 18 -6.53 32.06 2.75
C GLU A 18 -6.45 30.70 2.04
N VAL A 19 -5.96 30.70 0.80
CA VAL A 19 -5.75 29.46 0.01
C VAL A 19 -4.60 28.66 0.61
N LEU A 20 -3.50 29.31 0.96
CA LEU A 20 -2.37 28.67 1.63
C LEU A 20 -2.79 28.02 2.95
N GLY A 21 -3.61 28.71 3.75
CA GLY A 21 -4.16 28.15 4.99
C GLY A 21 -4.97 26.88 4.77
N ARG A 22 -5.78 26.82 3.69
CA ARG A 22 -6.54 25.61 3.32
C ARG A 22 -5.64 24.47 2.87
N ILE A 23 -4.61 24.75 2.07
CA ILE A 23 -3.64 23.75 1.61
C ILE A 23 -2.89 23.15 2.80
N LEU A 24 -2.39 24.01 3.70
CA LEU A 24 -1.71 23.58 4.92
C LEU A 24 -2.63 22.69 5.75
N HIS A 25 -3.85 23.13 6.01
CA HIS A 25 -4.83 22.35 6.76
C HIS A 25 -5.12 20.99 6.13
N ASP A 26 -5.32 20.94 4.82
CA ASP A 26 -5.68 19.70 4.12
C ASP A 26 -4.52 18.69 4.07
N VAL A 27 -3.30 19.14 3.77
CA VAL A 27 -2.11 18.28 3.78
C VAL A 27 -1.75 17.83 5.20
N GLU A 28 -1.81 18.73 6.18
CA GLU A 28 -1.54 18.42 7.59
C GLU A 28 -2.59 17.45 8.14
N ASN A 29 -3.86 17.66 7.83
CA ASN A 29 -4.95 16.76 8.24
C ASN A 29 -4.74 15.35 7.67
N LEU A 30 -4.38 15.23 6.39
CA LEU A 30 -4.04 13.94 5.79
C LEU A 30 -2.86 13.29 6.50
N CYS A 31 -1.78 14.05 6.69
CA CYS A 31 -0.56 13.53 7.30
C CYS A 31 -0.74 13.10 8.74
N ASN A 32 -1.50 13.86 9.54
CA ASN A 32 -1.79 13.53 10.92
C ASN A 32 -2.77 12.36 11.03
N THR A 33 -3.78 12.30 10.16
CA THR A 33 -4.81 11.23 10.19
C THR A 33 -4.26 9.88 9.75
N PHE A 34 -3.38 9.85 8.73
CA PHE A 34 -2.92 8.59 8.12
C PHE A 34 -1.42 8.33 8.30
N HIS A 35 -0.73 9.16 9.10
CA HIS A 35 0.71 9.10 9.30
C HIS A 35 1.50 9.22 7.98
N PHE A 36 1.09 10.16 7.13
CA PHE A 36 1.79 10.44 5.89
C PHE A 36 2.93 11.43 6.14
N TYR A 37 3.92 11.43 5.26
CA TYR A 37 4.96 12.45 5.25
C TYR A 37 5.09 13.05 3.86
N CYS A 38 5.44 14.33 3.79
CA CYS A 38 5.64 15.03 2.52
C CYS A 38 7.07 15.52 2.36
N ARG A 39 7.50 15.67 1.11
CA ARG A 39 8.78 16.27 0.73
C ARG A 39 8.67 16.90 -0.65
N ASP A 40 9.58 17.84 -0.93
CA ASP A 40 9.82 18.24 -2.31
C ASP A 40 10.47 17.09 -3.07
N ALA A 41 9.99 16.91 -4.29
CA ALA A 41 10.44 15.89 -5.21
C ALA A 41 10.35 16.43 -6.64
N THR A 42 11.08 15.80 -7.56
CA THR A 42 10.98 16.09 -8.98
C THR A 42 10.19 14.99 -9.67
N TRP A 43 9.38 15.38 -10.66
CA TRP A 43 8.53 14.46 -11.42
C TRP A 43 8.82 14.51 -12.92
N GLY A 44 8.88 13.33 -13.54
CA GLY A 44 9.01 13.16 -14.97
C GLY A 44 10.40 13.53 -15.51
N VAL A 45 10.53 13.45 -16.85
CA VAL A 45 11.80 13.69 -17.56
C VAL A 45 12.26 15.13 -17.41
N THR A 46 11.32 16.07 -17.31
CA THR A 46 11.58 17.50 -17.14
C THR A 46 11.94 17.89 -15.70
N GLN A 47 11.97 16.94 -14.77
CA GLN A 47 12.34 17.16 -13.36
C GLN A 47 11.52 18.29 -12.71
N GLN A 48 10.22 18.37 -13.03
CA GLN A 48 9.35 19.40 -12.47
C GLN A 48 9.28 19.26 -10.95
N GLU A 49 9.57 20.34 -10.23
CA GLU A 49 9.38 20.37 -8.78
C GLU A 49 7.89 20.21 -8.43
N LYS A 50 7.64 19.24 -7.55
CA LYS A 50 6.32 18.91 -7.03
C LYS A 50 6.43 18.57 -5.55
N LEU A 51 5.35 18.80 -4.83
CA LEU A 51 5.22 18.29 -3.48
C LEU A 51 4.70 16.85 -3.56
N CYS A 52 5.48 15.90 -3.04
CA CYS A 52 5.08 14.50 -2.99
C CYS A 52 4.82 14.08 -1.55
N ILE A 53 3.66 13.48 -1.32
CA ILE A 53 3.21 12.93 -0.04
C ILE A 53 3.24 11.42 -0.15
N TYR A 54 3.84 10.75 0.83
CA TYR A 54 4.06 9.32 0.87
C TYR A 54 3.34 8.70 2.06
N GLY A 55 2.80 7.50 1.85
CA GLY A 55 2.23 6.73 2.94
C GLY A 55 1.69 5.38 2.49
N GLY A 56 0.97 4.72 3.39
CA GLY A 56 0.37 3.41 3.16
C GLY A 56 -1.14 3.46 3.31
N LEU A 57 -1.86 2.89 2.35
CA LEU A 57 -3.32 2.75 2.40
C LEU A 57 -3.70 1.40 3.01
N PRO A 58 -4.25 1.38 4.24
CA PRO A 58 -4.78 0.16 4.82
C PRO A 58 -6.07 -0.25 4.10
N ILE A 59 -6.10 -1.49 3.61
CA ILE A 59 -7.29 -2.11 3.02
C ILE A 59 -7.52 -3.47 3.65
N THR A 60 -8.77 -3.94 3.63
CA THR A 60 -9.14 -5.25 4.15
C THR A 60 -9.96 -5.98 3.09
N ILE A 61 -9.48 -7.15 2.69
CA ILE A 61 -10.14 -7.96 1.65
C ILE A 61 -10.67 -9.24 2.28
N LYS A 62 -11.97 -9.48 2.06
CA LYS A 62 -12.62 -10.73 2.44
C LYS A 62 -12.40 -11.75 1.33
N LYS A 63 -11.84 -12.92 1.65
CA LYS A 63 -11.63 -13.98 0.66
C LYS A 63 -12.99 -14.46 0.12
N SER A 64 -13.17 -14.40 -1.20
CA SER A 64 -14.30 -15.04 -1.89
C SER A 64 -14.18 -16.55 -1.72
N ASN A 65 -15.14 -17.19 -1.06
CA ASN A 65 -15.28 -18.64 -1.03
C ASN A 65 -15.80 -19.11 -2.39
N SER A 66 -14.95 -19.07 -3.41
CA SER A 66 -15.22 -19.64 -4.73
C SER A 66 -14.20 -20.71 -5.03
N ASP A 67 -14.20 -21.78 -4.23
CA ASP A 67 -13.78 -23.09 -4.69
C ASP A 67 -14.50 -24.17 -3.88
N HIS A 68 -15.08 -25.12 -4.64
CA HIS A 68 -15.73 -26.36 -4.23
C HIS A 68 -17.15 -26.32 -3.66
N THR A 69 -18.08 -26.53 -4.61
CA THR A 69 -19.20 -27.48 -4.53
C THR A 69 -18.93 -28.61 -3.53
N SER A 70 -19.30 -28.44 -2.26
CA SER A 70 -19.45 -29.54 -1.33
C SER A 70 -20.61 -29.23 -0.38
N LEU A 71 -21.66 -30.02 -0.53
CA LEU A 71 -22.86 -30.01 0.31
C LEU A 71 -22.50 -30.59 1.68
N THR A 72 -21.99 -29.78 2.60
CA THR A 72 -22.06 -30.07 4.04
C THR A 72 -22.26 -28.76 4.81
N PRO A 73 -23.36 -28.58 5.55
CA PRO A 73 -23.62 -27.38 6.33
C PRO A 73 -23.27 -27.63 7.79
N ASP A 74 -21.99 -27.65 8.14
CA ASP A 74 -21.57 -27.58 9.54
C ASP A 74 -20.29 -26.75 9.66
N SER A 75 -20.37 -25.67 10.44
CA SER A 75 -19.24 -24.82 10.87
C SER A 75 -18.47 -24.07 9.75
N ARG A 76 -19.14 -23.12 9.08
CA ARG A 76 -18.45 -22.13 8.23
C ARG A 76 -17.70 -21.10 9.09
N GLU A 77 -16.54 -21.46 9.62
CA GLU A 77 -15.55 -20.45 10.03
C GLU A 77 -15.13 -19.66 8.78
N GLN A 78 -15.61 -18.43 8.65
CA GLN A 78 -15.12 -17.51 7.63
C GLN A 78 -13.63 -17.28 7.90
N ALA A 79 -12.77 -17.66 6.95
CA ALA A 79 -11.35 -17.35 7.04
C ALA A 79 -11.16 -15.85 7.34
N PRO A 80 -10.24 -15.49 8.24
CA PRO A 80 -10.09 -14.11 8.69
C PRO A 80 -9.83 -13.17 7.51
N PRO A 81 -10.42 -11.97 7.52
CA PRO A 81 -10.21 -11.00 6.46
C PRO A 81 -8.73 -10.60 6.41
N HIS A 82 -8.15 -10.59 5.21
CA HIS A 82 -6.73 -10.27 5.06
C HIS A 82 -6.55 -8.75 5.01
N ARG A 83 -5.67 -8.23 5.88
CA ARG A 83 -5.34 -6.81 5.96
C ARG A 83 -4.06 -6.53 5.21
N TYR A 84 -4.10 -5.53 4.33
CA TYR A 84 -2.96 -5.09 3.54
C TYR A 84 -2.72 -3.60 3.75
N VAL A 85 -1.47 -3.17 3.60
CA VAL A 85 -1.11 -1.74 3.55
C VAL A 85 -0.45 -1.50 2.20
N LEU A 86 -1.13 -0.76 1.32
CA LEU A 86 -0.66 -0.52 -0.04
C LEU A 86 0.18 0.76 -0.09
N PRO A 87 1.45 0.70 -0.53
CA PRO A 87 2.30 1.88 -0.62
C PRO A 87 1.83 2.82 -1.73
N LEU A 88 1.66 4.10 -1.40
CA LEU A 88 1.24 5.09 -2.38
C LEU A 88 1.94 6.44 -2.24
N GLN A 89 1.84 7.21 -3.32
CA GLN A 89 2.28 8.59 -3.44
C GLN A 89 1.13 9.48 -3.88
N ILE A 90 1.10 10.69 -3.37
CA ILE A 90 0.21 11.76 -3.81
C ILE A 90 1.07 12.92 -4.27
N TRP A 91 0.90 13.34 -5.52
CA TRP A 91 1.66 14.41 -6.14
C TRP A 91 0.79 15.65 -6.29
N LEU A 92 1.28 16.76 -5.74
CA LEU A 92 0.66 18.07 -5.82
C LEU A 92 1.56 19.02 -6.62
N THR A 93 0.95 19.79 -7.52
CA THR A 93 1.63 20.87 -8.24
C THR A 93 1.49 22.18 -7.45
N HIS A 94 2.22 23.22 -7.86
CA HIS A 94 2.08 24.55 -7.29
C HIS A 94 0.67 25.17 -7.50
N LEU A 95 -0.15 24.60 -8.39
CA LEU A 95 -1.52 25.03 -8.65
C LEU A 95 -2.56 24.31 -7.79
N TYR A 96 -2.16 23.38 -6.91
CA TYR A 96 -3.08 22.77 -5.95
C TYR A 96 -3.75 23.84 -5.06
N PRO A 97 -5.06 23.77 -4.76
CA PRO A 97 -6.02 22.70 -5.10
C PRO A 97 -6.79 22.92 -6.41
N ILE A 98 -6.43 23.92 -7.23
CA ILE A 98 -7.04 24.16 -8.55
C ILE A 98 -6.77 22.97 -9.46
N GLU A 99 -5.52 22.55 -9.52
CA GLU A 99 -5.17 21.24 -10.07
C GLU A 99 -5.39 20.16 -9.00
N PHE A 100 -6.13 19.12 -9.37
CA PHE A 100 -6.44 18.00 -8.50
C PHE A 100 -5.19 17.14 -8.22
N PRO A 101 -5.15 16.41 -7.08
CA PRO A 101 -4.00 15.62 -6.70
C PRO A 101 -3.84 14.38 -7.59
N LEU A 102 -2.61 13.99 -7.90
CA LEU A 102 -2.34 12.75 -8.62
C LEU A 102 -1.92 11.65 -7.63
N VAL A 103 -2.75 10.61 -7.49
CA VAL A 103 -2.49 9.50 -6.56
C VAL A 103 -1.97 8.29 -7.32
N PHE A 104 -0.89 7.67 -6.84
CA PHE A 104 -0.25 6.51 -7.46
C PHE A 104 0.07 5.44 -6.41
N PHE A 105 -0.33 4.20 -6.67
CA PHE A 105 0.27 3.04 -6.01
C PHE A 105 1.67 2.78 -6.57
N LEU A 106 2.56 2.35 -5.68
CA LEU A 106 3.92 2.01 -6.06
C LEU A 106 4.08 0.50 -6.19
N SER A 107 4.64 0.09 -7.32
CA SER A 107 5.27 -1.20 -7.46
C SER A 107 6.79 -1.00 -7.32
N ALA A 108 7.30 -1.09 -6.10
CA ALA A 108 8.71 -0.82 -5.79
C ALA A 108 9.61 -2.07 -5.91
N GLU A 109 9.06 -3.21 -6.31
CA GLU A 109 9.69 -4.54 -6.27
C GLU A 109 9.93 -5.12 -7.68
N ARG A 110 10.95 -5.99 -7.82
CA ARG A 110 11.12 -6.81 -9.02
C ARG A 110 10.12 -7.97 -8.96
N GLY A 111 9.34 -8.17 -10.02
CA GLY A 111 8.27 -9.17 -10.05
C GLY A 111 6.92 -8.64 -9.57
N CYS A 112 6.88 -7.61 -8.71
CA CYS A 112 5.65 -6.87 -8.46
C CYS A 112 5.26 -6.07 -9.72
N ARG A 113 3.97 -6.06 -10.02
CA ARG A 113 3.36 -5.30 -11.11
C ARG A 113 2.05 -4.71 -10.61
N ILE A 114 1.68 -3.57 -11.16
CA ILE A 114 0.31 -3.09 -11.01
C ILE A 114 -0.59 -3.99 -11.85
N ALA A 115 -1.67 -4.49 -11.26
CA ALA A 115 -2.69 -5.25 -11.95
C ALA A 115 -3.39 -4.33 -12.97
N GLY A 116 -3.09 -4.49 -14.26
CA GLY A 116 -3.63 -3.63 -15.31
C GLY A 116 -5.16 -3.68 -15.48
N ASN A 117 -5.83 -4.65 -14.84
CA ASN A 117 -7.28 -4.88 -14.94
C ASN A 117 -8.03 -4.41 -13.69
N HIS A 118 -7.54 -3.39 -12.97
CA HIS A 118 -8.19 -2.90 -11.77
C HIS A 118 -9.07 -1.67 -12.05
N LYS A 119 -10.32 -1.67 -11.57
CA LYS A 119 -11.33 -0.64 -11.89
C LYS A 119 -10.91 0.79 -11.55
N TYR A 120 -10.17 0.96 -10.46
CA TYR A 120 -9.76 2.26 -9.93
C TYR A 120 -8.25 2.52 -10.03
N VAL A 121 -7.47 1.62 -10.65
CA VAL A 121 -6.01 1.74 -10.72
C VAL A 121 -5.56 1.26 -12.09
N ASP A 122 -4.90 2.13 -12.85
CA ASP A 122 -4.37 1.75 -14.17
C ASP A 122 -3.02 1.03 -14.07
N ALA A 123 -2.51 0.51 -15.19
CA ALA A 123 -1.23 -0.22 -15.23
C ALA A 123 0.00 0.60 -14.79
N THR A 124 -0.11 1.92 -14.68
CA THR A 124 0.97 2.79 -14.17
C THR A 124 0.91 2.96 -12.64
N GLY A 125 -0.14 2.44 -11.99
CA GLY A 125 -0.41 2.63 -10.57
C GLY A 125 -1.27 3.84 -10.29
N ARG A 126 -1.63 4.64 -11.30
CA ARG A 126 -2.43 5.85 -11.09
C ARG A 126 -3.84 5.47 -10.66
N CYS A 127 -4.30 6.10 -9.60
CA CYS A 127 -5.65 5.91 -9.09
C CYS A 127 -6.65 6.80 -9.84
N HIS A 128 -7.81 6.22 -10.12
CA HIS A 128 -8.96 6.86 -10.75
C HIS A 128 -10.17 6.58 -9.87
N THR A 129 -10.61 7.55 -9.08
CA THR A 129 -11.80 7.42 -8.22
C THR A 129 -12.83 8.49 -8.57
N PRO A 130 -14.12 8.28 -8.24
CA PRO A 130 -15.14 9.32 -8.39
C PRO A 130 -14.77 10.64 -7.71
N GLU A 131 -14.09 10.58 -6.56
CA GLU A 131 -13.68 11.76 -5.78
C GLU A 131 -12.56 12.55 -6.47
N LEU A 132 -11.64 11.86 -7.17
CA LEU A 132 -10.63 12.51 -8.00
C LEU A 132 -11.24 13.08 -9.29
N ALA A 133 -12.21 12.38 -9.88
CA ALA A 133 -12.89 12.83 -11.10
C ALA A 133 -13.81 14.03 -10.87
N ALA A 134 -14.46 14.10 -9.71
CA ALA A 134 -15.33 15.19 -9.28
C ALA A 134 -14.63 16.18 -8.34
N TRP A 135 -13.31 16.31 -8.44
CA TRP A 135 -12.51 17.16 -7.57
C TRP A 135 -12.95 18.64 -7.65
N HIS A 136 -13.18 19.25 -6.49
CA HIS A 136 -13.53 20.64 -6.35
C HIS A 136 -12.54 21.38 -5.44
N PRO A 137 -11.86 22.45 -5.93
CA PRO A 137 -10.76 23.11 -5.19
C PRO A 137 -11.13 23.66 -3.81
N VAL A 138 -12.42 23.90 -3.55
CA VAL A 138 -12.91 24.50 -2.31
C VAL A 138 -13.47 23.48 -1.32
N SER A 139 -14.00 22.36 -1.80
CA SER A 139 -14.77 21.40 -0.97
C SER A 139 -14.20 19.99 -0.95
N SER A 140 -13.36 19.61 -1.92
CA SER A 140 -12.67 18.33 -1.88
C SER A 140 -11.49 18.37 -0.93
N SER A 141 -11.18 17.23 -0.32
CA SER A 141 -10.05 17.07 0.59
C SER A 141 -9.26 15.81 0.24
N LEU A 142 -7.97 15.82 0.57
CA LEU A 142 -7.11 14.64 0.41
C LEU A 142 -7.57 13.49 1.32
N CYS A 143 -8.03 13.82 2.52
CA CYS A 143 -8.56 12.86 3.48
C CYS A 143 -9.77 12.08 2.91
N ASP A 144 -10.71 12.75 2.26
CA ASP A 144 -11.90 12.10 1.72
C ASP A 144 -11.57 11.21 0.53
N VAL A 145 -10.69 11.68 -0.36
CA VAL A 145 -10.15 10.87 -1.47
C VAL A 145 -9.51 9.60 -0.91
N PHE A 146 -8.68 9.71 0.13
CA PHE A 146 -7.98 8.58 0.71
C PHE A 146 -8.90 7.58 1.39
N LYS A 147 -9.86 8.07 2.22
CA LYS A 147 -10.88 7.23 2.86
C LYS A 147 -11.71 6.50 1.81
N LYS A 148 -12.15 7.20 0.76
CA LYS A 148 -12.96 6.56 -0.28
C LYS A 148 -12.14 5.56 -1.08
N LEU A 149 -10.90 5.89 -1.44
CA LEU A 149 -10.02 4.96 -2.14
C LEU A 149 -9.90 3.64 -1.36
N GLY A 150 -9.68 3.70 -0.04
CA GLY A 150 -9.65 2.52 0.82
C GLY A 150 -10.96 1.72 0.81
N GLN A 151 -12.11 2.41 0.86
CA GLN A 151 -13.43 1.76 0.78
C GLN A 151 -13.66 1.08 -0.58
N LEU A 152 -13.33 1.76 -1.68
CA LEU A 152 -13.52 1.27 -3.05
C LEU A 152 -12.66 0.02 -3.31
N LEU A 153 -11.40 0.03 -2.88
CA LEU A 153 -10.51 -1.13 -3.01
C LEU A 153 -10.94 -2.30 -2.14
N SER A 154 -11.34 -2.03 -0.90
CA SER A 154 -11.84 -3.07 0.00
C SER A 154 -13.15 -3.69 -0.52
N ALA A 155 -14.00 -2.89 -1.18
CA ALA A 155 -15.24 -3.36 -1.79
C ALA A 155 -15.02 -4.13 -3.10
N GLU A 156 -14.04 -3.73 -3.92
CA GLU A 156 -13.66 -4.46 -5.13
C GLU A 156 -13.09 -5.85 -4.79
N GLY A 157 -12.42 -5.98 -3.64
CA GLY A 157 -11.85 -7.24 -3.18
C GLY A 157 -10.63 -7.71 -3.99
N LEU A 158 -10.13 -6.88 -4.90
CA LEU A 158 -8.94 -7.12 -5.70
C LEU A 158 -7.81 -6.20 -5.24
N ILE A 159 -6.62 -6.77 -5.02
CA ILE A 159 -5.42 -5.97 -4.74
C ILE A 159 -4.89 -5.47 -6.08
N PRO A 160 -4.65 -4.16 -6.26
CA PRO A 160 -4.09 -3.62 -7.49
C PRO A 160 -2.60 -3.98 -7.70
N LEU A 161 -2.00 -4.77 -6.81
CA LEU A 161 -0.63 -5.25 -6.88
C LEU A 161 -0.64 -6.77 -7.10
N CYS A 162 0.07 -7.24 -8.12
CA CYS A 162 0.29 -8.66 -8.37
C CYS A 162 1.78 -8.98 -8.27
N PHE A 163 2.11 -10.14 -7.72
CA PHE A 163 3.46 -10.70 -7.72
C PHE A 163 3.52 -11.75 -8.82
N GLY A 164 4.33 -11.52 -9.85
CA GLY A 164 4.67 -12.54 -10.83
C GLY A 164 5.85 -13.37 -10.35
N GLU A 165 5.79 -14.68 -10.48
CA GLU A 165 6.99 -15.52 -10.37
C GLU A 165 7.97 -15.09 -11.48
N GLU A 166 9.15 -14.59 -11.08
CA GLU A 166 10.19 -14.19 -12.03
C GLU A 166 10.58 -15.39 -12.90
N GLY A 167 10.20 -15.32 -14.18
CA GLY A 167 10.63 -16.13 -15.31
C GLY A 167 11.41 -17.41 -15.03
N VAL A 168 10.73 -18.56 -15.12
CA VAL A 168 11.33 -19.66 -15.90
C VAL A 168 11.35 -19.20 -17.35
N SER A 169 12.46 -18.60 -17.74
CA SER A 169 12.84 -18.50 -19.14
C SER A 169 13.06 -19.93 -19.63
N SER A 170 12.16 -20.51 -20.43
CA SER A 170 12.52 -21.53 -21.44
C SER A 170 11.38 -21.86 -22.40
N PRO A 171 11.69 -22.13 -23.69
CA PRO A 171 10.70 -22.22 -24.76
C PRO A 171 10.13 -23.64 -24.94
N SER A 172 9.00 -23.70 -25.64
CA SER A 172 8.49 -24.85 -26.42
C SER A 172 7.74 -25.96 -25.67
N LYS A 173 6.45 -26.08 -26.04
CA LYS A 173 5.63 -27.29 -26.23
C LYS A 173 6.20 -28.60 -25.66
N GLY A 174 5.57 -29.14 -24.61
CA GLY A 174 5.78 -30.52 -24.17
C GLY A 174 4.80 -30.91 -23.06
N HIS A 175 4.05 -31.99 -23.30
CA HIS A 175 3.02 -32.56 -22.42
C HIS A 175 3.59 -33.22 -21.16
N ALA A 176 2.76 -33.19 -20.09
CA ALA A 176 2.55 -34.21 -19.05
C ALA A 176 3.76 -34.82 -18.31
N THR A 177 3.83 -34.61 -16.98
CA THR A 177 3.42 -35.61 -15.96
C THR A 177 3.68 -35.10 -14.54
N ALA A 178 2.76 -35.46 -13.64
CA ALA A 178 2.82 -35.20 -12.21
C ALA A 178 3.96 -35.96 -11.53
N VAL A 179 4.71 -35.30 -10.64
CA VAL A 179 5.56 -35.95 -9.65
C VAL A 179 5.20 -35.44 -8.26
N SER A 180 4.65 -36.37 -7.49
CA SER A 180 4.46 -36.31 -6.05
C SER A 180 5.80 -36.31 -5.33
N GLN A 181 6.02 -35.38 -4.41
CA GLN A 181 7.03 -35.52 -3.36
C GLN A 181 6.37 -35.39 -1.99
N ARG A 182 6.18 -36.56 -1.39
CA ARG A 182 5.98 -36.77 0.05
C ARG A 182 7.29 -36.47 0.75
N LEU A 183 7.26 -35.63 1.79
CA LEU A 183 8.25 -35.62 2.87
C LEU A 183 7.48 -35.56 4.19
N CYS A 184 7.60 -36.68 4.91
CA CYS A 184 7.09 -36.97 6.23
C CYS A 184 8.14 -36.65 7.32
N HIS A 185 7.71 -36.75 8.59
CA HIS A 185 8.37 -36.46 9.88
C HIS A 185 8.21 -35.00 10.34
N GLY A 186 7.54 -34.67 11.44
CA GLY A 186 7.20 -35.44 12.65
C GLY A 186 8.02 -34.89 13.82
N LEU A 187 7.46 -33.93 14.57
CA LEU A 187 7.83 -33.62 15.95
C LEU A 187 6.56 -33.27 16.71
N GLU A 188 6.21 -34.15 17.63
CA GLU A 188 5.24 -33.96 18.70
C GLU A 188 5.83 -33.00 19.73
N ASN A 189 5.06 -31.99 20.15
CA ASN A 189 5.02 -31.47 21.51
C ASN A 189 3.75 -30.62 21.63
N GLY A 190 2.87 -31.06 22.52
CA GLY A 190 1.68 -30.30 22.89
C GLY A 190 2.03 -29.11 23.76
N ASP A 191 1.37 -27.99 23.49
CA ASP A 191 0.81 -27.15 24.54
C ASP A 191 -0.38 -26.39 23.96
N ASP A 192 -1.38 -26.22 24.80
CA ASP A 192 -2.69 -25.63 24.52
C ASP A 192 -2.60 -24.10 24.38
N ASP A 193 -3.64 -23.51 23.78
CA ASP A 193 -3.96 -22.07 23.74
C ASP A 193 -3.44 -21.22 22.54
N LYS A 194 -4.41 -20.86 21.69
CA LYS A 194 -4.45 -19.71 20.74
C LYS A 194 -3.48 -19.73 19.56
N GLN A 195 -3.93 -20.44 18.53
CA GLN A 195 -3.50 -20.30 17.13
C GLN A 195 -3.94 -18.95 16.50
N THR A 196 -3.87 -17.85 17.27
CA THR A 196 -4.15 -16.49 16.77
C THR A 196 -2.91 -15.89 16.11
N ASP A 197 -3.03 -15.77 14.79
CA ASP A 197 -2.37 -14.83 13.90
C ASP A 197 -0.85 -14.87 13.77
N GLU A 198 -0.34 -15.95 13.17
CA GLU A 198 1.00 -15.95 12.54
C GLU A 198 1.18 -14.78 11.56
N HIS A 199 0.09 -14.35 10.91
CA HIS A 199 0.08 -13.25 9.94
C HIS A 199 0.25 -11.86 10.55
N GLU A 200 0.05 -11.66 11.85
CA GLU A 200 0.30 -10.37 12.53
C GLU A 200 1.64 -10.34 13.29
N ARG A 201 2.40 -11.45 13.29
CA ARG A 201 3.68 -11.57 14.00
C ARG A 201 4.89 -11.32 13.12
N CYS A 202 5.93 -10.74 13.71
CA CYS A 202 7.21 -10.45 13.09
C CYS A 202 7.83 -11.75 12.58
N VAL A 203 8.26 -11.77 11.33
CA VAL A 203 8.82 -12.97 10.71
C VAL A 203 10.19 -13.39 11.27
N VAL A 204 10.78 -12.58 12.16
CA VAL A 204 12.09 -12.83 12.77
C VAL A 204 11.96 -13.29 14.22
N CYS A 205 11.17 -12.57 15.04
CA CYS A 205 11.07 -12.82 16.49
C CYS A 205 9.68 -13.21 16.96
N PHE A 206 8.70 -13.29 16.05
CA PHE A 206 7.29 -13.61 16.33
C PHE A 206 6.55 -12.65 17.29
N SER A 207 7.16 -11.52 17.66
CA SER A 207 6.47 -10.41 18.35
C SER A 207 5.50 -9.67 17.40
N PRO A 208 4.54 -8.88 17.89
CA PRO A 208 3.64 -8.13 17.01
C PRO A 208 4.39 -7.29 15.96
N LYS A 209 3.87 -7.27 14.73
CA LYS A 209 4.40 -6.37 13.69
C LYS A 209 4.02 -4.93 14.03
N GLU A 210 4.92 -4.02 13.71
CA GLU A 210 4.76 -2.59 13.98
C GLU A 210 5.39 -1.72 12.90
N THR A 211 6.07 -2.29 11.90
CA THR A 211 6.89 -1.50 10.97
C THR A 211 6.66 -1.87 9.51
N VAL A 212 6.40 -0.85 8.70
CA VAL A 212 6.43 -0.89 7.24
C VAL A 212 7.82 -0.50 6.75
N LEU A 213 8.42 -1.36 5.93
CA LEU A 213 9.73 -1.13 5.33
C LEU A 213 9.58 -0.33 4.03
N VAL A 214 10.24 0.81 3.91
CA VAL A 214 10.17 1.72 2.74
C VAL A 214 11.48 1.61 1.94
N PRO A 215 11.44 1.58 0.59
CA PRO A 215 10.29 1.86 -0.27
C PRO A 215 9.37 0.67 -0.56
N CYS A 216 9.69 -0.54 -0.09
CA CYS A 216 8.96 -1.73 -0.53
C CYS A 216 7.53 -1.88 0.00
N GLY A 217 7.16 -1.20 1.09
CA GLY A 217 5.83 -1.26 1.70
C GLY A 217 5.57 -2.51 2.57
N HIS A 218 6.53 -3.42 2.73
CA HIS A 218 6.30 -4.66 3.48
C HIS A 218 6.13 -4.45 4.99
N TYR A 219 4.98 -4.87 5.51
CA TYR A 219 4.67 -4.96 6.94
C TYR A 219 5.00 -6.37 7.45
N CYS A 220 6.25 -6.59 7.86
CA CYS A 220 6.73 -7.94 8.22
C CYS A 220 7.51 -8.00 9.55
N LEU A 221 7.82 -6.85 10.16
CA LEU A 221 8.71 -6.77 11.32
C LEU A 221 8.11 -5.94 12.46
N CYS A 222 8.52 -6.27 13.68
CA CYS A 222 8.39 -5.38 14.83
C CYS A 222 9.43 -4.24 14.75
N ASP A 223 9.27 -3.21 15.56
CA ASP A 223 10.15 -2.03 15.57
C ASP A 223 11.63 -2.39 15.82
N ALA A 224 11.86 -3.31 16.75
CA ALA A 224 13.21 -3.79 17.10
C ALA A 224 13.87 -4.56 15.94
N CYS A 225 13.18 -5.52 15.33
CA CYS A 225 13.73 -6.29 14.21
C CYS A 225 13.90 -5.45 12.95
N ALA A 226 12.98 -4.49 12.71
CA ALA A 226 13.09 -3.59 11.57
C ALA A 226 14.40 -2.78 11.62
N THR A 227 14.79 -2.29 12.79
CA THR A 227 16.02 -1.50 12.98
C THR A 227 17.29 -2.27 12.61
N ASN A 228 17.29 -3.60 12.76
CA ASN A 228 18.46 -4.45 12.55
C ASN A 228 18.61 -5.00 11.12
N VAL A 229 17.64 -4.77 10.23
CA VAL A 229 17.72 -5.26 8.86
C VAL A 229 18.08 -4.14 7.88
N THR A 230 19.07 -4.38 7.02
CA THR A 230 19.38 -3.47 5.88
C THR A 230 18.59 -3.82 4.63
N HIS A 231 18.01 -5.02 4.60
CA HIS A 231 17.22 -5.57 3.50
C HIS A 231 15.92 -6.17 4.03
N CYS A 232 14.82 -6.01 3.30
CA CYS A 232 13.54 -6.59 3.71
C CYS A 232 13.63 -8.13 3.73
N PRO A 233 13.21 -8.82 4.81
CA PRO A 233 13.26 -10.28 4.87
C PRO A 233 12.37 -10.99 3.83
N LEU A 234 11.33 -10.32 3.33
CA LEU A 234 10.41 -10.90 2.34
C LEU A 234 10.98 -10.91 0.91
N PHE A 235 11.78 -9.90 0.54
CA PHE A 235 12.26 -9.77 -0.86
C PHE A 235 13.74 -9.40 -1.01
N ARG A 236 14.46 -9.19 0.10
CA ARG A 236 15.90 -8.86 0.19
C ARG A 236 16.34 -7.56 -0.48
N GLY A 237 15.44 -6.66 -0.88
CA GLY A 237 15.86 -5.32 -1.33
C GLY A 237 16.11 -4.34 -0.20
N SER A 238 16.87 -3.29 -0.50
CA SER A 238 17.38 -2.31 0.47
C SER A 238 16.27 -1.52 1.15
N VAL A 239 16.26 -1.53 2.48
CA VAL A 239 15.39 -0.70 3.31
C VAL A 239 16.01 0.70 3.41
N LYS A 240 15.29 1.73 2.95
CA LYS A 240 15.70 3.14 3.03
C LYS A 240 15.09 3.86 4.22
N PHE A 241 13.84 3.53 4.55
CA PHE A 241 13.13 4.11 5.68
C PHE A 241 12.26 3.05 6.38
N ARG A 242 11.96 3.26 7.66
CA ARG A 242 11.17 2.37 8.50
C ARG A 242 10.05 3.19 9.10
N GLN A 243 8.82 2.88 8.72
CA GLN A 243 7.64 3.61 9.19
C GLN A 243 6.94 2.77 10.25
N ARG A 244 6.86 3.28 11.48
CA ARG A 244 6.09 2.65 12.54
C ARG A 244 4.59 2.81 12.26
N VAL A 245 3.83 1.75 12.45
CA VAL A 245 2.38 1.68 12.37
C VAL A 245 1.85 1.66 13.80
N PHE A 246 0.98 2.59 14.13
CA PHE A 246 0.26 2.61 15.39
C PHE A 246 -1.08 1.90 15.17
N SER A 247 -1.35 0.85 15.96
CA SER A 247 -2.65 0.17 16.01
C SER A 247 -3.51 0.73 17.13
#